data_AF-A0AA85K2E1-F1
#
_entry.id   AF-A0AA85K2E1-F1
#
_cell.length_a   1.000
_cell.length_b   1.000
_cell.length_c   1.000
_cell.angle_alpha   90.00
_cell.angle_beta   90.00
_cell.angle_gamma   90.00
#
_symmetry.space_group_name_H-M   'P 1'
#
loop_
_entity.id
_entity.type
_entity.pdbx_description
1 polymer ?
#
loop_
_entity_poly.entity_id
_entity_poly.type
_entity_poly.pdbx_seq_one_letter_code
_entity_poly.pdbx_strand_id
1 'polypeptide(L)'
;MTGVLNNVSHIGNGTPNASIKVEAEEDIPLPEKLKRSRVQDSSSDDDIPLSDKLFRVSKKPKLEPPVSSQSRTRGHEEHRKDVKPANQKTKKEASSPSKGKKQEKPEEEVWRWWEEQKKDDGVKWRFLEHKGPLFAPPYERLPSSVHFHYDSKPMRLSDHAEEVAGFYARMLDHEYTTKDVFNHNFFRDWVKTMNEEERRTIKSLSKCDFREMHQYFLKLSEERKNRSKEEKQKAKEENLQIQNEYGYCILDGHKQRIGNFRIEPPGLFRGRGNHPKMGMLKKRIMPEDVIINCSKDSKVPAPPKGHRWKEVRHDNTVTWLACWTENIQNSFKYVMLNPSSRLKGEKDWKKYETARCLHKIIDKIRADYRADFKHKEMRIRQRAVALYFIDKLALRAGNEKDEDEADTVGCCSLRYEHIKLHEEYNGQPYVVEFDFLGKDSIRYQNAVSVPKRVFKNVKLFLKNKKENDDLFDRLNTTVLNQYLRELMEGLTAKVFRTYNASRTLEEQLEKLTNPDDPPHAKLLAYNRANRAVAVLCNHQRSVPKSFAKSMENLQKKLQIP
;
A
#
# COMPACT_ATOMS: atom_id res chain seq x y z
N MET A 1 48.46 -15.79 -20.88
CA MET A 1 49.29 -14.56 -20.77
C MET A 1 48.31 -13.38 -20.71
N THR A 2 47.87 -13.02 -19.50
CA THR A 2 48.40 -11.89 -18.67
C THR A 2 48.11 -10.53 -19.29
N GLY A 3 47.03 -9.87 -18.85
CA GLY A 3 47.08 -8.54 -18.18
C GLY A 3 46.70 -7.44 -19.19
N VAL A 4 46.00 -6.34 -18.91
CA VAL A 4 46.07 -5.33 -17.82
C VAL A 4 44.84 -4.39 -18.02
N LEU A 5 43.92 -4.29 -17.05
CA LEU A 5 43.57 -3.15 -16.17
C LEU A 5 42.94 -1.86 -16.74
N ASN A 6 41.80 -1.51 -16.11
CA ASN A 6 41.29 -0.20 -15.65
C ASN A 6 41.16 1.02 -16.59
N ASN A 7 39.95 1.58 -16.66
CA ASN A 7 39.67 2.95 -16.19
C ASN A 7 38.16 3.28 -16.21
N VAL A 8 37.60 3.54 -15.02
CA VAL A 8 36.30 4.18 -14.82
C VAL A 8 36.58 5.63 -14.45
N SER A 9 36.24 6.55 -15.35
CA SER A 9 36.40 8.00 -15.16
C SER A 9 35.09 8.66 -14.74
N HIS A 10 35.25 9.65 -13.86
CA HIS A 10 34.27 10.60 -13.34
C HIS A 10 33.45 11.29 -14.43
N ILE A 11 32.15 11.45 -14.19
CA ILE A 11 31.29 12.43 -14.88
C ILE A 11 30.87 13.47 -13.83
N GLY A 12 31.23 14.72 -14.12
CA GLY A 12 31.06 15.89 -13.27
C GLY A 12 29.61 16.40 -13.20
N ASN A 13 29.29 16.97 -12.04
CA ASN A 13 28.09 17.76 -11.80
C ASN A 13 28.31 19.18 -12.35
N GLY A 14 27.47 19.59 -13.30
CA GLY A 14 27.27 20.99 -13.65
C GLY A 14 25.87 21.43 -13.20
N THR A 15 25.81 22.32 -12.21
CA THR A 15 24.59 23.05 -11.79
C THR A 15 24.81 24.54 -12.04
N PRO A 16 23.85 25.28 -12.64
CA PRO A 16 23.85 26.72 -12.57
C PRO A 16 23.10 27.23 -11.33
N ASN A 17 23.74 28.16 -10.63
CA ASN A 17 23.27 28.87 -9.45
C ASN A 17 22.00 29.69 -9.72
N ALA A 18 21.04 29.62 -8.80
CA ALA A 18 20.07 30.68 -8.54
C ALA A 18 20.05 30.95 -7.03
N SER A 19 20.62 32.09 -6.66
CA SER A 19 20.76 32.61 -5.31
C SER A 19 19.45 33.19 -4.79
N ILE A 20 18.99 32.74 -3.62
CA ILE A 20 17.94 33.40 -2.83
C ILE A 20 18.51 33.64 -1.43
N LYS A 21 18.63 34.92 -1.06
CA LYS A 21 18.97 35.41 0.28
C LYS A 21 17.86 35.04 1.27
N VAL A 22 18.24 34.59 2.46
CA VAL A 22 17.33 34.49 3.60
C VAL A 22 18.00 35.19 4.77
N GLU A 23 17.35 36.24 5.26
CA GLU A 23 17.73 36.98 6.47
C GLU A 23 17.37 36.19 7.73
N ALA A 24 18.08 36.52 8.81
CA ALA A 24 18.18 35.80 10.06
C ALA A 24 17.16 36.27 11.12
N GLU A 25 17.24 35.58 12.28
CA GLU A 25 16.64 35.85 13.61
C GLU A 25 15.30 35.13 13.89
N GLU A 26 15.08 34.42 15.02
CA GLU A 26 15.86 34.25 16.26
C GLU A 26 15.38 33.00 17.06
N ASP A 27 16.19 32.62 18.07
CA ASP A 27 16.29 31.36 18.81
C ASP A 27 15.23 31.06 19.90
N ILE A 28 14.86 29.77 20.08
CA ILE A 28 14.32 29.21 21.36
C ILE A 28 14.82 27.75 21.57
N PRO A 29 15.24 27.33 22.80
CA PRO A 29 16.10 26.14 23.03
C PRO A 29 15.51 24.72 22.79
N LEU A 30 16.45 23.79 22.59
CA LEU A 30 16.35 22.46 21.96
C LEU A 30 15.84 21.19 22.72
N PRO A 31 15.51 21.12 24.03
CA PRO A 31 15.24 19.79 24.63
C PRO A 31 13.83 19.21 24.47
N GLU A 32 12.77 19.99 24.18
CA GLU A 32 11.38 19.46 24.25
C GLU A 32 10.75 19.07 22.89
N LYS A 33 11.42 19.33 21.75
CA LYS A 33 10.89 18.97 20.42
C LYS A 33 11.16 17.52 20.00
N LEU A 34 11.95 16.75 20.76
CA LEU A 34 12.51 15.45 20.34
C LEU A 34 11.65 14.21 20.59
N LYS A 35 10.39 14.34 21.04
CA LYS A 35 9.46 13.19 21.19
C LYS A 35 8.19 13.25 20.33
N ARG A 36 8.05 14.25 19.46
CA ARG A 36 6.83 14.49 18.66
C ARG A 36 7.13 14.48 17.15
N SER A 37 7.21 13.31 16.53
CA SER A 37 6.80 13.10 15.11
C SER A 37 7.04 11.67 14.66
N ARG A 38 6.13 10.76 15.05
CA ARG A 38 5.92 9.50 14.31
C ARG A 38 4.55 8.97 14.68
N VAL A 39 3.58 9.18 13.79
CA VAL A 39 2.50 8.27 13.37
C VAL A 39 1.64 9.09 12.41
N GLN A 40 1.77 8.85 11.11
CA GLN A 40 0.77 9.22 10.12
C GLN A 40 0.19 7.89 9.62
N ASP A 41 -1.10 7.73 9.86
CA ASP A 41 -1.87 6.54 9.53
C ASP A 41 -2.27 6.64 8.05
N SER A 42 -1.57 5.91 7.19
CA SER A 42 -1.94 5.75 5.78
C SER A 42 -2.35 4.30 5.56
N SER A 43 -3.65 4.05 5.55
CA SER A 43 -4.25 2.76 5.21
C SER A 43 -4.12 2.50 3.70
N SER A 44 -3.01 1.91 3.32
CA SER A 44 -2.84 1.17 2.06
C SER A 44 -1.74 0.15 2.32
N ASP A 45 -2.14 -1.03 2.79
CA ASP A 45 -1.25 -2.08 3.35
C ASP A 45 -0.44 -2.83 2.28
N ASP A 46 -0.42 -2.35 1.03
CA ASP A 46 0.29 -2.96 -0.09
C ASP A 46 1.68 -2.36 -0.39
N ASP A 47 2.08 -1.26 0.27
CA ASP A 47 3.36 -0.56 -0.01
C ASP A 47 4.20 -0.22 1.25
N ILE A 48 4.29 -1.13 2.23
CA ILE A 48 5.23 -0.99 3.35
C ILE A 48 6.54 -1.73 3.03
N PRO A 49 7.71 -1.05 2.95
CA PRO A 49 8.99 -1.69 2.72
C PRO A 49 9.33 -2.74 3.78
N LEU A 50 9.94 -3.86 3.36
CA LEU A 50 10.34 -4.99 4.24
C LEU A 50 11.24 -4.54 5.42
N SER A 51 11.99 -3.45 5.25
CA SER A 51 12.88 -2.88 6.27
C SER A 51 12.13 -2.37 7.51
N ASP A 52 10.91 -1.85 7.37
CA ASP A 52 10.10 -1.37 8.50
C ASP A 52 9.43 -2.52 9.29
N LYS A 53 9.31 -3.71 8.69
CA LYS A 53 8.82 -4.93 9.37
C LYS A 53 9.89 -5.56 10.27
N LEU A 54 11.17 -5.50 9.89
CA LEU A 54 12.28 -6.08 10.66
C LEU A 54 12.62 -5.29 11.95
N PHE A 55 12.42 -3.96 11.97
CA PHE A 55 12.64 -3.15 13.17
C PHE A 55 11.58 -3.36 14.27
N ARG A 56 10.45 -4.02 13.97
CA ARG A 56 9.43 -4.36 14.97
C ARG A 56 9.69 -5.70 15.67
N VAL A 57 10.57 -6.54 15.15
CA VAL A 57 10.81 -7.92 15.65
C VAL A 57 12.04 -8.00 16.56
N SER A 58 12.96 -7.04 16.52
CA SER A 58 14.19 -7.07 17.33
C SER A 58 14.04 -6.38 18.69
N LYS A 59 13.23 -6.98 19.59
CA LYS A 59 13.51 -6.94 21.03
C LYS A 59 14.16 -8.26 21.42
N LYS A 60 15.51 -8.30 21.42
CA LYS A 60 16.29 -9.45 21.90
C LYS A 60 15.94 -9.75 23.37
N PRO A 61 15.77 -11.03 23.77
CA PRO A 61 15.90 -11.45 25.16
C PRO A 61 17.36 -11.29 25.60
N LYS A 62 17.59 -10.89 26.86
CA LYS A 62 18.93 -10.91 27.47
C LYS A 62 19.40 -12.36 27.57
N LEU A 63 20.57 -12.66 27.01
CA LEU A 63 21.33 -13.88 27.25
C LEU A 63 22.13 -13.72 28.56
N GLU A 64 22.03 -14.67 29.47
CA GLU A 64 22.95 -14.84 30.60
C GLU A 64 24.17 -15.68 30.18
N PRO A 65 25.35 -15.50 30.80
CA PRO A 65 26.59 -16.14 30.36
C PRO A 65 26.67 -17.63 30.75
N PRO A 66 27.53 -18.42 30.07
CA PRO A 66 27.59 -19.86 30.27
C PRO A 66 28.45 -20.22 31.49
N VAL A 67 28.00 -21.19 32.29
CA VAL A 67 28.85 -21.90 33.26
C VAL A 67 29.08 -23.32 32.77
N SER A 68 30.35 -23.72 32.81
CA SER A 68 30.93 -24.94 32.28
C SER A 68 30.51 -26.22 33.01
N SER A 69 30.43 -27.29 32.22
CA SER A 69 30.53 -28.74 32.49
C SER A 69 30.96 -29.21 33.89
N GLN A 70 30.24 -30.21 34.44
CA GLN A 70 30.75 -31.60 34.60
C GLN A 70 29.68 -32.60 35.12
N SER A 71 29.53 -33.67 34.33
CA SER A 71 29.31 -35.09 34.63
C SER A 71 28.62 -35.63 35.92
N ARG A 72 27.74 -36.63 35.64
CA ARG A 72 27.55 -37.96 36.29
C ARG A 72 26.42 -38.19 37.32
N THR A 73 25.55 -39.13 36.90
CA THR A 73 24.94 -40.30 37.60
C THR A 73 23.81 -40.17 38.63
N ARG A 74 22.71 -40.89 38.30
CA ARG A 74 21.86 -41.82 39.09
C ARG A 74 21.33 -41.39 40.48
N GLY A 75 20.02 -41.63 40.67
CA GLY A 75 19.51 -42.28 41.88
C GLY A 75 18.37 -41.58 42.62
N HIS A 76 17.16 -42.13 42.45
CA HIS A 76 16.08 -42.39 43.42
C HIS A 76 16.06 -41.73 44.82
N GLU A 77 14.81 -41.39 45.22
CA GLU A 77 14.23 -41.52 46.58
C GLU A 77 14.83 -40.65 47.72
N GLU A 78 14.12 -40.21 48.76
CA GLU A 78 12.71 -40.23 49.15
C GLU A 78 12.60 -39.24 50.34
N HIS A 79 11.42 -38.65 50.51
CA HIS A 79 10.69 -38.47 51.78
C HIS A 79 11.25 -37.82 53.07
N ARG A 80 10.33 -37.03 53.66
CA ARG A 80 10.06 -36.70 55.09
C ARG A 80 10.72 -35.43 55.62
N LYS A 81 9.95 -34.36 55.88
CA LYS A 81 8.84 -34.11 56.86
C LYS A 81 9.38 -33.56 58.19
N ASP A 82 8.56 -32.68 58.75
CA ASP A 82 8.48 -32.24 60.14
C ASP A 82 9.41 -31.10 60.59
N VAL A 83 9.03 -30.16 61.47
CA VAL A 83 7.78 -29.71 62.11
C VAL A 83 8.13 -28.34 62.74
N LYS A 84 7.17 -27.40 62.77
CA LYS A 84 7.21 -26.09 63.49
C LYS A 84 7.26 -26.31 65.02
N PRO A 85 7.76 -25.38 65.88
CA PRO A 85 6.90 -24.26 66.35
C PRO A 85 7.58 -22.94 66.82
N ALA A 86 6.78 -21.86 66.74
CA ALA A 86 6.64 -20.62 67.57
C ALA A 86 7.90 -19.96 68.19
N ASN A 87 8.11 -18.63 68.21
CA ASN A 87 7.24 -17.63 68.85
C ASN A 87 7.60 -16.16 68.49
N GLN A 88 6.60 -15.27 68.65
CA GLN A 88 6.49 -13.79 68.76
C GLN A 88 7.79 -12.94 68.92
N LYS A 89 7.95 -11.66 68.47
CA LYS A 89 7.03 -10.49 68.32
C LYS A 89 7.78 -9.30 67.65
N THR A 90 7.04 -8.46 66.88
CA THR A 90 7.25 -7.00 66.55
C THR A 90 8.56 -6.55 65.85
N LYS A 91 8.60 -5.74 64.78
CA LYS A 91 7.88 -4.48 64.44
C LYS A 91 8.06 -4.17 62.92
N LYS A 92 7.04 -3.54 62.34
CA LYS A 92 6.88 -2.78 61.07
C LYS A 92 8.10 -2.56 60.15
N GLU A 93 7.95 -2.90 58.85
CA GLU A 93 8.19 -1.98 57.71
C GLU A 93 7.76 -2.55 56.33
N ALA A 94 7.08 -1.69 55.56
CA ALA A 94 6.78 -1.67 54.12
C ALA A 94 6.78 -2.98 53.28
N SER A 95 5.58 -3.47 52.93
CA SER A 95 5.38 -4.45 51.86
C SER A 95 5.43 -3.79 50.48
N SER A 96 6.45 -4.12 49.71
CA SER A 96 6.49 -3.93 48.25
C SER A 96 5.69 -5.04 47.56
N PRO A 97 4.91 -4.78 46.48
CA PRO A 97 4.13 -5.82 45.82
C PRO A 97 5.05 -6.76 45.04
N SER A 98 4.94 -8.04 45.36
CA SER A 98 5.58 -9.17 44.71
C SER A 98 5.45 -9.14 43.19
N LYS A 99 6.57 -9.37 42.49
CA LYS A 99 6.68 -9.66 41.06
C LYS A 99 5.63 -10.69 40.65
N GLY A 100 4.63 -10.26 39.89
CA GLY A 100 3.64 -11.13 39.28
C GLY A 100 4.31 -12.17 38.39
N LYS A 101 3.89 -13.43 38.56
CA LYS A 101 4.16 -14.55 37.65
C LYS A 101 3.86 -14.09 36.23
N LYS A 102 4.87 -14.18 35.36
CA LYS A 102 4.75 -14.05 33.91
C LYS A 102 3.79 -15.16 33.48
N GLN A 103 2.53 -14.82 33.18
CA GLN A 103 1.63 -15.74 32.49
C GLN A 103 2.32 -16.13 31.19
N GLU A 104 2.62 -17.43 31.04
CA GLU A 104 2.94 -18.03 29.76
C GLU A 104 1.79 -17.70 28.81
N LYS A 105 2.09 -16.96 27.73
CA LYS A 105 1.13 -16.79 26.65
C LYS A 105 0.88 -18.18 26.07
N PRO A 106 -0.38 -18.62 25.90
CA PRO A 106 -0.63 -19.84 25.14
C PRO A 106 0.05 -19.70 23.77
N GLU A 107 0.81 -20.72 23.37
CA GLU A 107 1.36 -20.79 22.02
C GLU A 107 0.20 -20.61 21.05
N GLU A 108 0.20 -19.51 20.29
CA GLU A 108 -0.80 -19.31 19.24
C GLU A 108 -0.64 -20.48 18.27
N GLU A 109 -1.68 -21.29 18.13
CA GLU A 109 -1.71 -22.43 17.21
C GLU A 109 -1.44 -21.93 15.79
N VAL A 110 -0.22 -22.14 15.30
CA VAL A 110 0.18 -21.71 13.96
C VAL A 110 -0.34 -22.73 12.96
N TRP A 111 -1.39 -22.36 12.24
CA TRP A 111 -1.90 -23.18 11.15
C TRP A 111 -0.88 -23.27 9.99
N ARG A 112 -0.25 -24.44 9.85
CA ARG A 112 0.71 -24.75 8.79
C ARG A 112 0.01 -25.23 7.52
N TRP A 113 -0.84 -24.37 6.96
CA TRP A 113 -1.60 -24.67 5.75
C TRP A 113 -0.73 -25.08 4.54
N TRP A 114 0.57 -24.75 4.54
CA TRP A 114 1.50 -25.13 3.49
C TRP A 114 1.94 -26.61 3.56
N GLU A 115 1.70 -27.30 4.67
CA GLU A 115 1.94 -28.74 4.85
C GLU A 115 0.70 -29.59 4.47
N GLU A 116 -0.45 -28.96 4.22
CA GLU A 116 -1.69 -29.65 3.86
C GLU A 116 -1.74 -30.08 2.40
N GLN A 117 -2.49 -31.15 2.12
CA GLN A 117 -2.74 -31.59 0.76
C GLN A 117 -3.66 -30.63 0.02
N LYS A 118 -3.27 -30.26 -1.20
CA LYS A 118 -4.09 -29.42 -2.08
C LYS A 118 -5.29 -30.20 -2.62
N LYS A 119 -6.43 -29.53 -2.64
CA LYS A 119 -7.62 -29.94 -3.42
C LYS A 119 -7.82 -28.90 -4.52
N ASP A 120 -7.91 -29.35 -5.77
CA ASP A 120 -8.10 -28.47 -6.94
C ASP A 120 -9.50 -28.67 -7.53
N ASP A 121 -10.51 -28.43 -6.70
CA ASP A 121 -11.93 -28.55 -7.04
C ASP A 121 -12.60 -27.19 -7.29
N GLY A 122 -11.81 -26.11 -7.36
CA GLY A 122 -12.30 -24.73 -7.48
C GLY A 122 -12.86 -24.13 -6.18
N VAL A 123 -13.17 -24.96 -5.19
CA VAL A 123 -13.72 -24.57 -3.89
C VAL A 123 -12.63 -23.88 -3.06
N LYS A 124 -12.95 -22.71 -2.48
CA LYS A 124 -12.02 -21.94 -1.65
C LYS A 124 -12.11 -22.34 -0.19
N TRP A 125 -13.30 -22.67 0.27
CA TRP A 125 -13.58 -23.03 1.65
C TRP A 125 -14.81 -23.96 1.73
N ARG A 126 -14.88 -24.77 2.78
CA ARG A 126 -16.02 -25.61 3.12
C ARG A 126 -16.83 -25.00 4.25
N PHE A 127 -16.17 -24.29 5.16
CA PHE A 127 -16.81 -23.55 6.23
C PHE A 127 -16.26 -22.12 6.35
N LEU A 128 -17.15 -21.15 6.56
CA LEU A 128 -16.87 -19.74 6.69
C LEU A 128 -17.92 -19.09 7.61
N GLU A 129 -17.50 -18.65 8.78
CA GLU A 129 -18.32 -17.90 9.73
C GLU A 129 -17.61 -16.60 10.14
N HIS A 130 -18.34 -15.48 10.16
CA HIS A 130 -17.81 -14.18 10.57
C HIS A 130 -18.91 -13.25 11.12
N LYS A 131 -18.53 -12.16 11.79
CA LYS A 131 -19.45 -11.20 12.42
C LYS A 131 -19.95 -10.07 11.51
N GLY A 132 -19.75 -10.19 10.19
CA GLY A 132 -20.01 -9.09 9.25
C GLY A 132 -18.99 -7.95 9.35
N PRO A 133 -19.15 -6.89 8.55
CA PRO A 133 -18.30 -5.70 8.63
C PRO A 133 -18.68 -4.78 9.79
N LEU A 134 -17.72 -3.98 10.26
CA LEU A 134 -17.96 -2.87 11.18
C LEU A 134 -18.24 -1.59 10.39
N PHE A 135 -19.41 -1.01 10.61
CA PHE A 135 -19.81 0.26 10.00
C PHE A 135 -19.03 1.46 10.54
N ALA A 136 -18.87 2.48 9.70
CA ALA A 136 -18.31 3.76 10.13
C ALA A 136 -19.22 4.38 11.21
N PRO A 137 -18.66 5.01 12.27
CA PRO A 137 -19.45 5.71 13.27
C PRO A 137 -20.42 6.72 12.65
N PRO A 138 -21.61 6.93 13.25
CA PRO A 138 -22.53 7.97 12.80
C PRO A 138 -21.87 9.35 12.89
N TYR A 139 -22.40 10.30 12.13
CA TYR A 139 -21.92 11.67 12.18
C TYR A 139 -22.23 12.30 13.55
N GLU A 140 -21.23 12.97 14.12
CA GLU A 140 -21.38 13.80 15.32
C GLU A 140 -21.41 15.26 14.89
N ARG A 141 -22.54 15.92 15.15
CA ARG A 141 -22.78 17.32 14.77
C ARG A 141 -21.79 18.27 15.45
N LEU A 142 -21.40 19.33 14.75
CA LEU A 142 -20.54 20.37 15.32
C LEU A 142 -21.20 21.06 16.52
N PRO A 143 -20.41 21.49 17.52
CA PRO A 143 -20.92 22.32 18.61
C PRO A 143 -21.57 23.58 18.07
N SER A 144 -22.62 24.07 18.73
CA SER A 144 -23.33 25.31 18.34
C SER A 144 -22.45 26.56 18.33
N SER A 145 -21.27 26.50 18.94
CA SER A 145 -20.27 27.57 18.92
C SER A 145 -19.45 27.61 17.64
N VAL A 146 -19.51 26.59 16.78
CA VAL A 146 -18.73 26.47 15.54
C VAL A 146 -19.65 26.67 14.34
N HIS A 147 -19.40 27.72 13.57
CA HIS A 147 -20.29 28.15 12.49
C HIS A 147 -19.68 27.93 11.12
N PHE A 148 -20.56 27.66 10.16
CA PHE A 148 -20.28 27.83 8.74
C PHE A 148 -20.71 29.24 8.33
N HIS A 149 -19.97 29.91 7.45
CA HIS A 149 -20.29 31.25 6.99
C HIS A 149 -20.54 31.27 5.49
N TYR A 150 -21.60 31.97 5.07
CA TYR A 150 -21.89 32.23 3.66
C TYR A 150 -22.10 33.73 3.45
N ASP A 151 -21.34 34.32 2.53
CA ASP A 151 -21.33 35.76 2.27
C ASP A 151 -21.12 36.58 3.58
N SER A 152 -20.15 36.13 4.38
CA SER A 152 -19.80 36.68 5.71
C SER A 152 -20.91 36.59 6.77
N LYS A 153 -22.02 35.90 6.51
CA LYS A 153 -23.09 35.68 7.49
C LYS A 153 -23.02 34.25 8.06
N PRO A 154 -23.10 34.07 9.39
CA PRO A 154 -23.15 32.74 9.97
C PRO A 154 -24.44 32.03 9.55
N MET A 155 -24.31 30.78 9.14
CA MET A 155 -25.41 29.94 8.68
C MET A 155 -25.26 28.55 9.31
N ARG A 156 -26.36 28.04 9.88
CA ARG A 156 -26.40 26.69 10.43
C ARG A 156 -26.89 25.71 9.37
N LEU A 157 -26.06 24.72 9.06
CA LEU A 157 -26.35 23.72 8.04
C LEU A 157 -27.26 22.60 8.59
N SER A 158 -27.89 21.82 7.73
CA SER A 158 -28.54 20.55 8.07
C SER A 158 -27.48 19.47 8.35
N ASP A 159 -27.81 18.40 9.09
CA ASP A 159 -26.83 17.38 9.49
C ASP A 159 -26.08 16.78 8.29
N HIS A 160 -26.80 16.48 7.21
CA HIS A 160 -26.22 15.93 5.98
C HIS A 160 -25.29 16.92 5.27
N ALA A 161 -25.69 18.19 5.17
CA ALA A 161 -24.86 19.22 4.56
C ALA A 161 -23.64 19.57 5.44
N GLU A 162 -23.80 19.56 6.78
CA GLU A 162 -22.75 19.85 7.76
C GLU A 162 -21.67 18.76 7.76
N GLU A 163 -22.04 17.47 7.68
CA GLU A 163 -21.09 16.35 7.55
C GLU A 163 -20.20 16.52 6.32
N VAL A 164 -20.81 16.83 5.16
CA VAL A 164 -20.10 16.98 3.89
C VAL A 164 -19.24 18.25 3.85
N ALA A 165 -19.76 19.38 4.35
CA ALA A 165 -18.97 20.60 4.55
C ALA A 165 -17.77 20.34 5.45
N GLY A 166 -17.95 19.51 6.49
CA GLY A 166 -16.89 19.10 7.40
C GLY A 166 -15.75 18.34 6.69
N PHE A 167 -16.04 17.53 5.67
CA PHE A 167 -14.99 16.86 4.90
C PHE A 167 -14.10 17.84 4.15
N TYR A 168 -14.70 18.87 3.53
CA TYR A 168 -13.96 19.91 2.83
C TYR A 168 -13.18 20.80 3.82
N ALA A 169 -13.81 21.20 4.92
CA ALA A 169 -13.18 21.98 5.98
C ALA A 169 -11.94 21.28 6.54
N ARG A 170 -11.96 19.96 6.76
CA ARG A 170 -10.77 19.19 7.20
C ARG A 170 -9.60 19.20 6.21
N MET A 171 -9.86 19.57 4.96
CA MET A 171 -8.89 19.57 3.87
C MET A 171 -8.50 20.97 3.39
N LEU A 172 -8.89 22.03 4.09
CA LEU A 172 -8.71 23.41 3.61
C LEU A 172 -7.26 23.74 3.22
N ASP A 173 -6.28 23.27 4.01
CA ASP A 173 -4.83 23.45 3.76
C ASP A 173 -4.20 22.39 2.83
N HIS A 174 -5.00 21.49 2.26
CA HIS A 174 -4.51 20.42 1.38
C HIS A 174 -4.48 20.88 -0.08
N GLU A 175 -3.45 20.50 -0.84
CA GLU A 175 -3.33 20.71 -2.31
C GLU A 175 -4.55 20.26 -3.16
N TYR A 176 -5.51 19.53 -2.60
CA TYR A 176 -6.71 19.17 -3.35
C TYR A 176 -7.69 20.34 -3.44
N THR A 177 -7.81 21.16 -2.40
CA THR A 177 -8.71 22.32 -2.38
C THR A 177 -8.23 23.48 -3.24
N THR A 178 -7.01 23.39 -3.79
CA THR A 178 -6.49 24.33 -4.80
C THR A 178 -6.80 23.89 -6.23
N LYS A 179 -7.44 22.73 -6.44
CA LYS A 179 -7.73 22.17 -7.77
C LYS A 179 -9.18 22.44 -8.17
N ASP A 180 -9.37 23.04 -9.34
CA ASP A 180 -10.70 23.42 -9.82
C ASP A 180 -11.64 22.22 -9.98
N VAL A 181 -11.15 21.11 -10.53
CA VAL A 181 -11.92 19.86 -10.68
C VAL A 181 -12.41 19.34 -9.32
N PHE A 182 -11.56 19.41 -8.30
CA PHE A 182 -11.92 18.97 -6.94
C PHE A 182 -13.02 19.87 -6.35
N ASN A 183 -12.84 21.18 -6.44
CA ASN A 183 -13.77 22.16 -5.91
C ASN A 183 -15.12 22.12 -6.62
N HIS A 184 -15.11 21.98 -7.95
CA HIS A 184 -16.32 21.85 -8.77
C HIS A 184 -17.11 20.58 -8.40
N ASN A 185 -16.45 19.42 -8.36
CA ASN A 185 -17.11 18.16 -8.01
C ASN A 185 -17.62 18.14 -6.57
N PHE A 186 -16.83 18.68 -5.63
CA PHE A 186 -17.25 18.83 -4.24
C PHE A 186 -18.53 19.66 -4.16
N PHE A 187 -18.53 20.87 -4.73
CA PHE A 187 -19.66 21.78 -4.63
C PHE A 187 -20.92 21.18 -5.26
N ARG A 188 -20.79 20.58 -6.44
CA ARG A 188 -21.89 19.88 -7.13
C ARG A 188 -22.52 18.79 -6.27
N ASP A 189 -21.72 17.97 -5.60
CA ASP A 189 -22.24 16.87 -4.78
C ASP A 189 -22.72 17.33 -3.40
N TRP A 190 -22.09 18.36 -2.83
CA TRP A 190 -22.52 18.96 -1.57
C TRP A 190 -23.92 19.58 -1.67
N VAL A 191 -24.22 20.29 -2.77
CA VAL A 191 -25.56 20.84 -3.04
C VAL A 191 -26.66 19.76 -3.04
N LYS A 192 -26.35 18.52 -3.43
CA LYS A 192 -27.31 17.41 -3.40
C LYS A 192 -27.66 16.95 -1.98
N THR A 193 -26.82 17.28 -1.00
CA THR A 193 -27.03 16.92 0.42
C THR A 193 -27.75 18.00 1.23
N MET A 194 -27.90 19.19 0.65
CA MET A 194 -28.58 20.33 1.25
C MET A 194 -30.10 20.20 1.22
N ASN A 195 -30.77 20.80 2.21
CA ASN A 195 -32.20 21.04 2.19
C ASN A 195 -32.58 22.17 1.21
N GLU A 196 -33.87 22.46 1.06
CA GLU A 196 -34.33 23.45 0.09
C GLU A 196 -33.86 24.89 0.38
N GLU A 197 -33.85 25.30 1.64
CA GLU A 197 -33.41 26.62 2.08
C GLU A 197 -31.91 26.83 1.82
N GLU A 198 -31.10 25.85 2.22
CA GLU A 198 -29.66 25.81 1.97
C GLU A 198 -29.35 25.91 0.47
N ARG A 199 -30.06 25.15 -0.37
CA ARG A 199 -29.89 25.22 -1.83
C ARG A 199 -30.28 26.56 -2.43
N ARG A 200 -31.25 27.27 -1.84
CA ARG A 200 -31.66 28.62 -2.28
C ARG A 200 -30.62 29.67 -1.89
N THR A 201 -29.96 29.51 -0.75
CA THR A 201 -28.96 30.47 -0.24
C THR A 201 -27.57 30.23 -0.83
N ILE A 202 -27.05 28.99 -0.76
CA ILE A 202 -25.68 28.63 -1.11
C ILE A 202 -25.57 28.41 -2.63
N LYS A 203 -25.11 29.43 -3.34
CA LYS A 203 -25.01 29.44 -4.82
C LYS A 203 -23.58 29.37 -5.35
N SER A 204 -22.59 29.79 -4.57
CA SER A 204 -21.19 29.78 -4.97
C SER A 204 -20.28 29.30 -3.85
N LEU A 205 -19.36 28.39 -4.19
CA LEU A 205 -18.30 27.95 -3.28
C LEU A 205 -17.39 29.11 -2.86
N SER A 206 -17.15 30.10 -3.73
CA SER A 206 -16.28 31.24 -3.42
C SER A 206 -16.80 32.15 -2.31
N LYS A 207 -18.11 32.10 -2.02
CA LYS A 207 -18.76 32.82 -0.92
C LYS A 207 -18.83 32.00 0.38
N CYS A 208 -18.42 30.74 0.33
CA CYS A 208 -18.43 29.84 1.47
C CYS A 208 -17.13 29.99 2.27
N ASP A 209 -17.26 30.11 3.59
CA ASP A 209 -16.12 30.16 4.49
C ASP A 209 -16.17 29.03 5.52
N PHE A 210 -15.17 28.15 5.41
CA PHE A 210 -15.00 26.94 6.22
C PHE A 210 -13.92 27.09 7.29
N ARG A 211 -13.33 28.28 7.47
CA ARG A 211 -12.14 28.48 8.33
C ARG A 211 -12.42 28.16 9.80
N GLU A 212 -13.58 28.54 10.32
CA GLU A 212 -13.95 28.25 11.71
C GLU A 212 -14.13 26.74 11.95
N MET A 213 -14.80 26.04 11.03
CA MET A 213 -14.89 24.57 11.04
C MET A 213 -13.49 23.93 10.96
N HIS A 214 -12.62 24.47 10.09
CA HIS A 214 -11.25 23.98 9.93
C HIS A 214 -10.44 24.12 11.23
N GLN A 215 -10.47 25.29 11.86
CA GLN A 215 -9.82 25.56 13.15
C GLN A 215 -10.32 24.61 14.25
N TYR A 216 -11.62 24.36 14.31
CA TYR A 216 -12.18 23.37 15.24
C TYR A 216 -11.60 21.96 15.00
N PHE A 217 -11.51 21.52 13.74
CA PHE A 217 -10.93 20.20 13.43
C PHE A 217 -9.42 20.12 13.69
N LEU A 218 -8.68 21.22 13.51
CA LEU A 218 -7.27 21.31 13.92
C LEU A 218 -7.14 21.15 15.44
N LYS A 219 -7.94 21.88 16.21
CA LYS A 219 -8.00 21.78 17.68
C LYS A 219 -8.31 20.36 18.14
N LEU A 220 -9.34 19.71 17.58
CA LEU A 220 -9.65 18.30 17.87
C LEU A 220 -8.50 17.34 17.56
N SER A 221 -7.74 17.60 16.49
CA SER A 221 -6.57 16.81 16.13
C SER A 221 -5.43 16.98 17.14
N GLU A 222 -5.20 18.20 17.62
CA GLU A 222 -4.21 18.51 18.65
C GLU A 222 -4.59 17.91 20.00
N GLU A 223 -5.84 18.06 20.44
CA GLU A 223 -6.39 17.42 21.64
C GLU A 223 -6.21 15.91 21.58
N ARG A 224 -6.54 15.28 20.44
CA ARG A 224 -6.35 13.83 20.23
C ARG A 224 -4.88 13.42 20.38
N LYS A 225 -3.93 14.21 19.88
CA LYS A 225 -2.49 13.96 20.02
C LYS A 225 -2.04 14.14 21.48
N ASN A 226 -2.61 15.11 22.17
CA ASN A 226 -2.27 15.48 23.55
C ASN A 226 -3.01 14.67 24.62
N ARG A 227 -3.92 13.76 24.25
CA ARG A 227 -4.60 12.81 25.17
C ARG A 227 -3.66 12.20 26.19
N SER A 228 -4.19 11.99 27.40
CA SER A 228 -3.47 11.39 28.51
C SER A 228 -3.06 9.94 28.18
N LYS A 229 -2.12 9.38 28.96
CA LYS A 229 -1.74 7.97 28.80
C LYS A 229 -2.93 7.04 29.09
N GLU A 230 -3.78 7.40 30.05
CA GLU A 230 -4.96 6.64 30.46
C GLU A 230 -6.02 6.62 29.36
N GLU A 231 -6.35 7.77 28.77
CA GLU A 231 -7.29 7.87 27.65
C GLU A 231 -6.81 7.09 26.42
N LYS A 232 -5.50 7.18 26.12
CA LYS A 232 -4.88 6.40 25.02
C LYS A 232 -4.93 4.91 25.29
N GLN A 233 -4.78 4.48 26.54
CA GLN A 233 -4.86 3.07 26.92
C GLN A 233 -6.29 2.55 26.83
N LYS A 234 -7.28 3.29 27.35
CA LYS A 234 -8.71 2.96 27.22
C LYS A 234 -9.13 2.82 25.75
N ALA A 235 -8.78 3.78 24.90
CA ALA A 235 -9.09 3.71 23.46
C ALA A 235 -8.40 2.52 22.77
N LYS A 236 -7.22 2.10 23.24
CA LYS A 236 -6.52 0.92 22.72
C LYS A 236 -7.22 -0.38 23.12
N GLU A 237 -7.75 -0.44 24.34
CA GLU A 237 -8.52 -1.59 24.84
C GLU A 237 -9.85 -1.75 24.11
N GLU A 238 -10.59 -0.66 23.91
CA GLU A 238 -11.82 -0.64 23.10
C GLU A 238 -11.55 -1.11 21.66
N ASN A 239 -10.48 -0.60 21.03
CA ASN A 239 -10.08 -1.05 19.69
C ASN A 239 -9.67 -2.52 19.65
N LEU A 240 -9.07 -3.05 20.73
CA LEU A 240 -8.71 -4.47 20.82
C LEU A 240 -9.96 -5.35 20.96
N GLN A 241 -10.97 -4.91 21.72
CA GLN A 241 -12.25 -5.62 21.81
C GLN A 241 -12.92 -5.69 20.45
N ILE A 242 -13.00 -4.56 19.73
CA ILE A 242 -13.51 -4.51 18.35
C ILE A 242 -12.71 -5.45 17.43
N GLN A 243 -11.38 -5.45 17.53
CA GLN A 243 -10.52 -6.34 16.74
C GLN A 243 -10.75 -7.82 17.08
N ASN A 244 -11.01 -8.15 18.34
CA ASN A 244 -11.27 -9.52 18.76
C ASN A 244 -12.63 -10.02 18.28
N GLU A 245 -13.64 -9.14 18.21
CA GLU A 245 -14.99 -9.47 17.78
C GLU A 245 -15.13 -9.51 16.25
N TYR A 246 -14.69 -8.46 15.54
CA TYR A 246 -14.89 -8.30 14.09
C TYR A 246 -13.65 -8.62 13.26
N GLY A 247 -12.48 -8.68 13.88
CA GLY A 247 -11.21 -8.81 13.17
C GLY A 247 -10.82 -10.23 12.81
N TYR A 248 -11.68 -11.22 13.09
CA TYR A 248 -11.44 -12.63 12.82
C TYR A 248 -12.68 -13.31 12.24
N CYS A 249 -12.46 -14.35 11.45
CA CYS A 249 -13.47 -15.31 11.01
C CYS A 249 -13.01 -16.73 11.36
N ILE A 250 -13.92 -17.69 11.27
CA ILE A 250 -13.60 -19.11 11.25
C ILE A 250 -13.63 -19.56 9.79
N LEU A 251 -12.51 -20.08 9.30
CA LEU A 251 -12.36 -20.61 7.95
C LEU A 251 -11.89 -22.05 8.05
N ASP A 252 -12.71 -23.00 7.59
CA ASP A 252 -12.42 -24.44 7.61
C ASP A 252 -11.96 -24.94 9.01
N GLY A 253 -12.57 -24.42 10.08
CA GLY A 253 -12.23 -24.76 11.46
C GLY A 253 -11.10 -23.91 12.08
N HIS A 254 -10.36 -23.13 11.28
CA HIS A 254 -9.27 -22.30 11.77
C HIS A 254 -9.67 -20.84 11.95
N LYS A 255 -9.30 -20.24 13.08
CA LYS A 255 -9.46 -18.80 13.30
C LYS A 255 -8.48 -18.05 12.40
N GLN A 256 -9.00 -17.18 11.52
CA GLN A 256 -8.22 -16.42 10.56
C GLN A 256 -8.49 -14.93 10.70
N ARG A 257 -7.44 -14.10 10.58
CA ARG A 257 -7.56 -12.65 10.69
C ARG A 257 -8.20 -12.07 9.42
N ILE A 258 -9.12 -11.14 9.59
CA ILE A 258 -9.71 -10.35 8.50
C ILE A 258 -8.83 -9.12 8.25
N GLY A 259 -8.56 -8.80 6.97
CA GLY A 259 -7.71 -7.69 6.58
C GLY A 259 -8.37 -6.33 6.84
N ASN A 260 -9.57 -6.14 6.31
CA ASN A 260 -10.27 -4.85 6.27
C ASN A 260 -11.75 -4.99 6.67
N PHE A 261 -12.03 -5.40 7.91
CA PHE A 261 -13.41 -5.54 8.40
C PHE A 261 -14.14 -4.21 8.64
N ARG A 262 -13.42 -3.09 8.72
CA ARG A 262 -14.02 -1.75 8.86
C ARG A 262 -14.40 -1.21 7.49
N ILE A 263 -15.66 -0.85 7.32
CA ILE A 263 -16.15 -0.15 6.12
C ILE A 263 -15.47 1.21 6.02
N GLU A 264 -15.07 1.58 4.80
CA GLU A 264 -14.49 2.90 4.54
C GLU A 264 -15.50 4.01 4.93
N PRO A 265 -15.11 5.00 5.73
CA PRO A 265 -16.02 6.09 6.10
C PRO A 265 -16.37 6.97 4.88
N PRO A 266 -17.51 7.68 4.91
CA PRO A 266 -17.83 8.70 3.93
C PRO A 266 -16.75 9.79 3.90
N GLY A 267 -16.64 10.48 2.77
CA GLY A 267 -15.65 11.54 2.60
C GLY A 267 -15.51 11.98 1.15
N LEU A 268 -14.54 12.83 0.85
CA LEU A 268 -14.28 13.26 -0.53
C LEU A 268 -13.33 12.30 -1.24
N PHE A 269 -13.62 11.96 -2.49
CA PHE A 269 -12.79 11.08 -3.30
C PHE A 269 -11.48 11.80 -3.68
N ARG A 270 -10.35 11.21 -3.30
CA ARG A 270 -9.02 11.75 -3.54
C ARG A 270 -8.33 10.91 -4.62
N GLY A 271 -8.83 11.03 -5.84
CA GLY A 271 -8.21 10.40 -7.00
C GLY A 271 -6.77 10.87 -7.18
N ARG A 272 -5.87 9.95 -7.58
CA ARG A 272 -4.44 10.23 -7.81
C ARG A 272 -4.25 10.94 -9.14
N GLY A 273 -3.22 11.77 -9.26
CA GLY A 273 -2.98 12.58 -10.47
C GLY A 273 -4.12 13.56 -10.76
N ASN A 274 -4.42 13.74 -12.05
CA ASN A 274 -5.48 14.61 -12.55
C ASN A 274 -6.80 13.83 -12.74
N HIS A 275 -7.21 13.07 -11.72
CA HIS A 275 -8.42 12.25 -11.80
C HIS A 275 -9.69 13.11 -11.95
N PRO A 276 -10.54 12.90 -12.97
CA PRO A 276 -11.69 13.77 -13.27
C PRO A 276 -12.76 13.74 -12.17
N LYS A 277 -12.89 12.62 -11.46
CA LYS A 277 -13.81 12.44 -10.31
C LYS A 277 -13.29 12.92 -8.94
N MET A 278 -12.10 13.50 -8.84
CA MET A 278 -11.59 13.98 -7.54
C MET A 278 -12.55 15.02 -6.94
N GLY A 279 -12.74 15.01 -5.62
CA GLY A 279 -13.68 15.90 -4.92
C GLY A 279 -15.12 15.39 -4.84
N MET A 280 -15.50 14.38 -5.63
CA MET A 280 -16.83 13.76 -5.53
C MET A 280 -17.08 13.13 -4.16
N LEU A 281 -18.34 13.14 -3.73
CA LEU A 281 -18.73 12.60 -2.43
C LEU A 281 -18.76 11.06 -2.44
N LYS A 282 -17.88 10.43 -1.65
CA LYS A 282 -18.00 9.02 -1.28
C LYS A 282 -19.09 8.92 -0.20
N LYS A 283 -20.18 8.24 -0.55
CA LYS A 283 -21.34 8.09 0.32
C LYS A 283 -21.07 7.11 1.47
N ARG A 284 -21.83 7.27 2.54
CA ARG A 284 -21.89 6.31 3.64
C ARG A 284 -22.53 5.02 3.13
N ILE A 285 -21.86 3.89 3.37
CA ILE A 285 -22.39 2.57 3.06
C ILE A 285 -23.33 2.15 4.19
N MET A 286 -24.56 1.78 3.82
CA MET A 286 -25.59 1.31 4.74
C MET A 286 -25.65 -0.23 4.71
N PRO A 287 -26.24 -0.89 5.73
CA PRO A 287 -26.45 -2.34 5.69
C PRO A 287 -27.17 -2.83 4.43
N GLU A 288 -28.10 -2.03 3.92
CA GLU A 288 -28.87 -2.30 2.70
C GLU A 288 -28.01 -2.29 1.41
N ASP A 289 -26.77 -1.82 1.48
CA ASP A 289 -25.79 -1.86 0.38
C ASP A 289 -24.87 -3.09 0.44
N VAL A 290 -24.81 -3.76 1.60
CA VAL A 290 -23.83 -4.80 1.90
C VAL A 290 -24.38 -6.19 1.61
N ILE A 291 -23.62 -6.95 0.83
CA ILE A 291 -23.81 -8.37 0.57
C ILE A 291 -22.88 -9.16 1.49
N ILE A 292 -23.43 -10.11 2.24
CA ILE A 292 -22.69 -11.03 3.13
C ILE A 292 -22.46 -12.36 2.42
N ASN A 293 -21.27 -12.95 2.61
CA ASN A 293 -20.96 -14.30 2.14
C ASN A 293 -20.41 -15.17 3.26
N CYS A 294 -21.14 -16.25 3.58
CA CYS A 294 -20.83 -17.17 4.67
C CYS A 294 -21.31 -18.58 4.32
N SER A 295 -21.03 -19.60 5.13
CA SER A 295 -21.53 -20.96 4.86
C SER A 295 -23.01 -21.11 5.22
N LYS A 296 -23.71 -22.02 4.56
CA LYS A 296 -25.15 -22.29 4.80
C LYS A 296 -25.42 -22.77 6.24
N ASP A 297 -24.45 -23.48 6.80
CA ASP A 297 -24.43 -24.08 8.13
C ASP A 297 -23.74 -23.19 9.19
N SER A 298 -23.30 -21.97 8.81
CA SER A 298 -22.70 -21.01 9.74
C SER A 298 -23.75 -20.10 10.37
N LYS A 299 -23.40 -19.46 11.50
CA LYS A 299 -24.21 -18.37 12.05
C LYS A 299 -24.09 -17.12 11.18
N VAL A 300 -25.14 -16.82 10.41
CA VAL A 300 -25.23 -15.58 9.61
C VAL A 300 -25.11 -14.35 10.53
N PRO A 301 -24.25 -13.38 10.21
CA PRO A 301 -24.12 -12.16 11.01
C PRO A 301 -25.42 -11.35 10.97
N ALA A 302 -25.88 -10.91 12.14
CA ALA A 302 -27.06 -10.05 12.23
C ALA A 302 -26.72 -8.63 11.76
N PRO A 303 -27.58 -7.97 10.96
CA PRO A 303 -27.42 -6.56 10.64
C PRO A 303 -27.63 -5.69 11.89
N PRO A 304 -27.17 -4.42 11.87
CA PRO A 304 -27.53 -3.45 12.90
C PRO A 304 -29.05 -3.37 13.12
N LYS A 305 -29.46 -3.08 14.36
CA LYS A 305 -30.89 -3.07 14.74
C LYS A 305 -31.68 -2.12 13.82
N GLY A 306 -32.79 -2.61 13.28
CA GLY A 306 -33.67 -1.84 12.37
C GLY A 306 -33.25 -1.87 10.90
N HIS A 307 -32.14 -2.53 10.56
CA HIS A 307 -31.62 -2.64 9.20
C HIS A 307 -31.68 -4.07 8.66
N ARG A 308 -31.46 -4.21 7.35
CA ARG A 308 -31.28 -5.50 6.69
C ARG A 308 -30.07 -5.49 5.77
N TRP A 309 -29.47 -6.65 5.54
CA TRP A 309 -28.47 -6.82 4.49
C TRP A 309 -29.11 -6.67 3.11
N LYS A 310 -28.32 -6.23 2.13
CA LYS A 310 -28.71 -6.26 0.72
C LYS A 310 -29.04 -7.68 0.28
N GLU A 311 -28.16 -8.60 0.63
CA GLU A 311 -28.23 -10.02 0.28
C GLU A 311 -27.32 -10.82 1.24
N VAL A 312 -27.71 -12.05 1.54
CA VAL A 312 -26.84 -13.05 2.16
C VAL A 312 -26.69 -14.20 1.17
N ARG A 313 -25.45 -14.54 0.81
CA ARG A 313 -25.14 -15.64 -0.10
C ARG A 313 -24.14 -16.62 0.49
N HIS A 314 -23.99 -17.74 -0.18
CA HIS A 314 -23.17 -18.87 0.24
C HIS A 314 -22.33 -19.40 -0.93
N ASP A 315 -21.50 -18.52 -1.49
CA ASP A 315 -20.64 -18.83 -2.63
C ASP A 315 -19.22 -19.19 -2.16
N ASN A 316 -18.93 -20.48 -2.18
CA ASN A 316 -17.64 -21.03 -1.77
C ASN A 316 -16.57 -21.01 -2.86
N THR A 317 -16.87 -20.48 -4.05
CA THR A 317 -15.90 -20.32 -5.15
C THR A 317 -15.10 -19.01 -5.05
N VAL A 318 -15.58 -18.08 -4.21
CA VAL A 318 -14.96 -16.78 -3.96
C VAL A 318 -14.33 -16.70 -2.57
N THR A 319 -13.47 -15.68 -2.34
CA THR A 319 -12.68 -15.54 -1.11
C THR A 319 -13.10 -14.36 -0.23
N TRP A 320 -14.12 -13.59 -0.63
CA TRP A 320 -14.57 -12.41 0.10
C TRP A 320 -15.69 -12.77 1.08
N LEU A 321 -15.74 -12.02 2.20
CA LEU A 321 -16.66 -12.24 3.32
C LEU A 321 -17.85 -11.28 3.26
N ALA A 322 -17.61 -10.06 2.78
CA ALA A 322 -18.64 -9.09 2.49
C ALA A 322 -18.23 -8.24 1.29
N CYS A 323 -19.20 -7.71 0.55
CA CYS A 323 -18.94 -6.76 -0.51
C CYS A 323 -20.06 -5.72 -0.63
N TRP A 324 -19.74 -4.60 -1.28
CA TRP A 324 -20.70 -3.56 -1.64
C TRP A 324 -20.21 -2.85 -2.90
N THR A 325 -21.09 -2.11 -3.55
CA THR A 325 -20.75 -1.27 -4.70
C THR A 325 -20.43 0.14 -4.19
N GLU A 326 -19.24 0.68 -4.48
CA GLU A 326 -18.92 2.07 -4.18
C GLU A 326 -19.45 3.03 -5.25
N ASN A 327 -19.81 4.26 -4.86
CA ASN A 327 -20.63 5.14 -5.70
C ASN A 327 -19.85 6.06 -6.67
N ILE A 328 -18.52 6.04 -6.68
CA ILE A 328 -17.70 6.91 -7.52
C ILE A 328 -17.43 6.25 -8.88
N GLN A 329 -16.99 4.99 -8.87
CA GLN A 329 -16.72 4.21 -10.09
C GLN A 329 -17.70 3.05 -10.28
N ASN A 330 -18.70 2.89 -9.40
CA ASN A 330 -19.62 1.75 -9.40
C ASN A 330 -18.89 0.40 -9.33
N SER A 331 -17.71 0.39 -8.70
CA SER A 331 -16.88 -0.81 -8.54
C SER A 331 -17.22 -1.56 -7.25
N PHE A 332 -16.92 -2.86 -7.21
CA PHE A 332 -17.09 -3.65 -5.99
C PHE A 332 -15.92 -3.44 -5.03
N LYS A 333 -16.25 -3.18 -3.77
CA LYS A 333 -15.33 -3.22 -2.62
C LYS A 333 -15.59 -4.49 -1.83
N TYR A 334 -14.53 -5.06 -1.27
CA TYR A 334 -14.59 -6.37 -0.62
C TYR A 334 -13.91 -6.33 0.76
N VAL A 335 -14.52 -7.02 1.72
CA VAL A 335 -13.86 -7.46 2.95
C VAL A 335 -13.21 -8.81 2.66
N MET A 336 -11.90 -8.89 2.83
CA MET A 336 -11.13 -10.10 2.59
C MET A 336 -10.26 -10.47 3.80
N LEU A 337 -9.80 -11.71 3.82
CA LEU A 337 -8.84 -12.19 4.81
C LEU A 337 -7.51 -11.43 4.73
N ASN A 338 -6.82 -11.39 5.87
CA ASN A 338 -5.49 -10.79 6.01
C ASN A 338 -4.45 -11.54 5.16
N PRO A 339 -3.38 -10.88 4.69
CA PRO A 339 -2.30 -11.55 3.96
C PRO A 339 -1.68 -12.78 4.65
N SER A 340 -1.74 -12.87 5.99
CA SER A 340 -1.25 -14.05 6.73
C SER A 340 -2.16 -15.28 6.64
N SER A 341 -3.34 -15.18 6.01
CA SER A 341 -4.30 -16.28 5.92
C SER A 341 -3.96 -17.28 4.83
N ARG A 342 -4.45 -18.53 4.95
CA ARG A 342 -4.25 -19.59 3.93
C ARG A 342 -4.63 -19.12 2.53
N LEU A 343 -5.84 -18.60 2.33
CA LEU A 343 -6.34 -18.24 0.98
C LEU A 343 -5.50 -17.15 0.30
N LYS A 344 -4.97 -16.20 1.07
CA LYS A 344 -4.09 -15.15 0.54
C LYS A 344 -2.68 -15.68 0.34
N GLY A 345 -2.14 -16.40 1.32
CA GLY A 345 -0.80 -16.99 1.27
C GLY A 345 -0.64 -18.01 0.15
N GLU A 346 -1.60 -18.91 -0.06
CA GLU A 346 -1.55 -19.91 -1.13
C GLU A 346 -1.58 -19.25 -2.53
N LYS A 347 -2.40 -18.21 -2.70
CA LYS A 347 -2.42 -17.43 -3.95
C LYS A 347 -1.09 -16.72 -4.19
N ASP A 348 -0.49 -16.16 -3.14
CA ASP A 348 0.79 -15.46 -3.24
C ASP A 348 1.95 -16.42 -3.50
N TRP A 349 1.93 -17.61 -2.88
CA TRP A 349 2.87 -18.68 -3.17
C TRP A 349 2.73 -19.17 -4.63
N LYS A 350 1.51 -19.47 -5.09
CA LYS A 350 1.22 -19.82 -6.49
C LYS A 350 1.74 -18.75 -7.46
N LYS A 351 1.56 -17.46 -7.15
CA LYS A 351 2.09 -16.33 -7.94
C LYS A 351 3.60 -16.45 -8.15
N TYR A 352 4.37 -16.76 -7.10
CA TYR A 352 5.82 -16.95 -7.23
C TYR A 352 6.19 -18.27 -7.93
N GLU A 353 5.45 -19.36 -7.72
CA GLU A 353 5.66 -20.60 -8.48
C GLU A 353 5.44 -20.41 -9.99
N THR A 354 4.41 -19.66 -10.40
CA THR A 354 4.21 -19.30 -11.82
C THR A 354 5.41 -18.51 -12.37
N ALA A 355 5.99 -17.60 -11.58
CA ALA A 355 7.19 -16.86 -11.99
C ALA A 355 8.43 -17.78 -12.09
N ARG A 356 8.55 -18.79 -11.23
CA ARG A 356 9.60 -19.83 -11.32
C ARG A 356 9.40 -20.74 -12.54
N CYS A 357 8.17 -21.07 -12.90
CA CYS A 357 7.88 -21.76 -14.16
C CYS A 357 8.28 -20.92 -15.38
N LEU A 358 7.95 -19.62 -15.38
CA LEU A 358 8.40 -18.69 -16.42
C LEU A 358 9.94 -18.69 -16.55
N HIS A 359 10.67 -18.68 -15.43
CA HIS A 359 12.14 -18.71 -15.44
C HIS A 359 12.70 -19.89 -16.26
N LYS A 360 12.08 -21.07 -16.19
CA LYS A 360 12.54 -22.28 -16.90
C LYS A 360 12.41 -22.17 -18.42
N ILE A 361 11.49 -21.34 -18.92
CA ILE A 361 11.16 -21.25 -20.35
C ILE A 361 11.42 -19.85 -20.95
N ILE A 362 11.89 -18.90 -20.14
CA ILE A 362 12.01 -17.49 -20.53
C ILE A 362 12.90 -17.31 -21.77
N ASP A 363 13.97 -18.08 -21.90
CA ASP A 363 14.89 -17.94 -23.02
C ASP A 363 14.28 -18.44 -24.34
N LYS A 364 13.40 -19.44 -24.29
CA LYS A 364 12.58 -19.85 -25.44
C LYS A 364 11.64 -18.71 -25.85
N ILE A 365 10.89 -18.14 -24.90
CA ILE A 365 9.98 -17.02 -25.17
C ILE A 365 10.76 -15.83 -25.76
N ARG A 366 11.97 -15.58 -25.26
CA ARG A 366 12.86 -14.53 -25.78
C ARG A 366 13.36 -14.81 -27.18
N ALA A 367 13.64 -16.06 -27.53
CA ALA A 367 13.97 -16.43 -28.90
C ALA A 367 12.76 -16.22 -29.83
N ASP A 368 11.57 -16.65 -29.40
CA ASP A 368 10.33 -16.58 -30.18
C ASP A 368 9.97 -15.12 -30.51
N TYR A 369 9.89 -14.22 -29.51
CA TYR A 369 9.54 -12.82 -29.82
C TYR A 369 10.64 -12.11 -30.62
N ARG A 370 11.91 -12.52 -30.50
CA ARG A 370 13.01 -11.96 -31.33
C ARG A 370 12.89 -12.37 -32.79
N ALA A 371 12.42 -13.59 -33.06
CA ALA A 371 12.08 -14.03 -34.40
C ALA A 371 10.90 -13.23 -34.95
N ASP A 372 9.86 -13.03 -34.12
CA ASP A 372 8.65 -12.28 -34.47
C ASP A 372 8.90 -10.80 -34.83
N PHE A 373 10.02 -10.21 -34.42
CA PHE A 373 10.41 -8.86 -34.88
C PHE A 373 10.49 -8.74 -36.40
N LYS A 374 10.69 -9.85 -37.12
CA LYS A 374 10.78 -9.89 -38.58
C LYS A 374 9.52 -10.45 -39.25
N HIS A 375 8.48 -10.80 -38.48
CA HIS A 375 7.28 -11.44 -39.00
C HIS A 375 6.60 -10.60 -40.10
N LYS A 376 5.91 -11.19 -41.06
CA LYS A 376 5.27 -10.41 -42.15
C LYS A 376 4.09 -9.57 -41.65
N GLU A 377 3.33 -10.12 -40.71
CA GLU A 377 2.15 -9.47 -40.13
C GLU A 377 2.50 -8.42 -39.06
N MET A 378 1.89 -7.23 -39.17
CA MET A 378 2.11 -6.11 -38.24
C MET A 378 1.72 -6.44 -36.80
N ARG A 379 0.57 -7.11 -36.61
CA ARG A 379 0.05 -7.48 -35.28
C ARG A 379 1.07 -8.31 -34.48
N ILE A 380 1.73 -9.26 -35.14
CA ILE A 380 2.76 -10.11 -34.52
C ILE A 380 4.00 -9.29 -34.16
N ARG A 381 4.44 -8.37 -35.03
CA ARG A 381 5.55 -7.45 -34.69
C ARG A 381 5.23 -6.57 -33.50
N GLN A 382 4.03 -5.99 -33.45
CA GLN A 382 3.58 -5.15 -32.33
C GLN A 382 3.54 -5.94 -31.02
N ARG A 383 2.93 -7.13 -31.02
CA ARG A 383 2.92 -8.06 -29.88
C ARG A 383 4.35 -8.36 -29.40
N ALA A 384 5.25 -8.69 -30.30
CA ALA A 384 6.62 -9.04 -29.97
C ALA A 384 7.40 -7.87 -29.36
N VAL A 385 7.25 -6.64 -29.91
CA VAL A 385 7.88 -5.44 -29.36
C VAL A 385 7.28 -5.06 -28.00
N ALA A 386 5.97 -5.15 -27.83
CA ALA A 386 5.32 -4.93 -26.53
C ALA A 386 5.81 -5.95 -25.48
N LEU A 387 5.89 -7.23 -25.85
CA LEU A 387 6.42 -8.27 -24.95
C LEU A 387 7.89 -8.03 -24.60
N TYR A 388 8.69 -7.55 -25.56
CA TYR A 388 10.08 -7.13 -25.31
C TYR A 388 10.16 -5.98 -24.29
N PHE A 389 9.32 -4.96 -24.39
CA PHE A 389 9.28 -3.87 -23.41
C PHE A 389 8.83 -4.36 -22.03
N ILE A 390 7.85 -5.27 -21.96
CA ILE A 390 7.42 -5.88 -20.69
C ILE A 390 8.55 -6.72 -20.07
N ASP A 391 9.26 -7.55 -20.85
CA ASP A 391 10.38 -8.36 -20.37
C ASP A 391 11.59 -7.51 -19.95
N LYS A 392 12.00 -6.52 -20.74
CA LYS A 392 13.25 -5.78 -20.48
C LYS A 392 13.09 -4.58 -19.56
N LEU A 393 11.96 -3.90 -19.62
CA LEU A 393 11.73 -2.65 -18.88
C LEU A 393 10.74 -2.85 -17.73
N ALA A 394 10.25 -4.07 -17.52
CA ALA A 394 9.26 -4.40 -16.49
C ALA A 394 8.03 -3.48 -16.52
N LEU A 395 7.61 -3.04 -17.73
CA LEU A 395 6.40 -2.24 -17.90
C LEU A 395 5.16 -3.04 -17.49
N ARG A 396 4.14 -2.33 -16.98
CA ARG A 396 2.82 -2.93 -16.74
C ARG A 396 2.11 -3.15 -18.08
N ALA A 397 1.16 -4.09 -18.12
CA ALA A 397 0.43 -4.44 -19.34
C ALA A 397 -0.25 -3.23 -20.00
N GLY A 398 -0.91 -2.37 -19.21
CA GLY A 398 -1.63 -1.19 -19.72
C GLY A 398 -2.97 -1.56 -20.31
N ASN A 399 -3.97 -1.79 -19.44
CA ASN A 399 -5.34 -1.93 -19.91
C ASN A 399 -5.85 -0.56 -20.38
N GLU A 400 -6.75 -0.57 -21.35
CA GLU A 400 -7.54 0.60 -21.72
C GLU A 400 -8.32 1.12 -20.50
N LYS A 401 -8.50 2.42 -20.45
CA LYS A 401 -9.17 3.15 -19.39
C LYS A 401 -10.28 3.99 -19.98
N ASP A 402 -11.35 4.15 -19.22
CA ASP A 402 -12.43 5.04 -19.58
C ASP A 402 -12.03 6.52 -19.37
N GLU A 403 -12.72 7.43 -20.05
CA GLU A 403 -12.52 8.89 -19.92
C GLU A 403 -12.75 9.41 -18.49
N ASP A 404 -13.44 8.61 -17.66
CA ASP A 404 -13.77 8.86 -16.27
C ASP A 404 -12.61 8.55 -15.28
N GLU A 405 -11.46 8.11 -15.77
CA GLU A 405 -10.26 7.81 -15.00
C GLU A 405 -9.13 8.82 -15.25
N ALA A 406 -8.11 8.82 -14.38
CA ALA A 406 -6.88 9.54 -14.67
C ALA A 406 -6.16 8.92 -15.88
N ASP A 407 -5.84 9.74 -16.88
CA ASP A 407 -5.07 9.35 -18.08
C ASP A 407 -3.68 8.86 -17.68
N THR A 408 -3.53 7.54 -17.71
CA THR A 408 -2.32 6.83 -17.31
C THR A 408 -2.19 5.59 -18.17
N VAL A 409 -1.00 5.31 -18.65
CA VAL A 409 -0.79 4.25 -19.64
C VAL A 409 0.14 3.15 -19.13
N GLY A 410 0.04 1.97 -19.75
CA GLY A 410 1.04 0.92 -19.66
C GLY A 410 1.48 0.50 -21.07
N CYS A 411 2.16 -0.63 -21.18
CA CYS A 411 2.83 -1.02 -22.41
C CYS A 411 1.91 -1.09 -23.64
N CYS A 412 0.78 -1.79 -23.55
CA CYS A 412 -0.14 -1.97 -24.68
C CYS A 412 -0.90 -0.68 -25.02
N SER A 413 -1.09 0.21 -24.06
CA SER A 413 -1.81 1.49 -24.21
C SER A 413 -0.86 2.69 -24.40
N LEU A 414 0.40 2.45 -24.78
CA LEU A 414 1.32 3.53 -25.14
C LEU A 414 0.79 4.22 -26.40
N ARG A 415 1.07 5.53 -26.50
CA ARG A 415 0.60 6.40 -27.59
C ARG A 415 1.77 7.10 -28.25
N TYR A 416 1.54 7.72 -29.40
CA TYR A 416 2.53 8.42 -30.18
C TYR A 416 3.38 9.41 -29.35
N GLU A 417 2.73 10.26 -28.53
CA GLU A 417 3.40 11.31 -27.75
C GLU A 417 4.33 10.78 -26.65
N HIS A 418 4.17 9.52 -26.24
CA HIS A 418 4.91 8.93 -25.13
C HIS A 418 6.31 8.44 -25.51
N ILE A 419 6.64 8.44 -26.82
CA ILE A 419 7.86 7.85 -27.35
C ILE A 419 8.59 8.84 -28.26
N LYS A 420 9.89 9.00 -28.02
CA LYS A 420 10.81 9.68 -28.95
C LYS A 420 11.91 8.71 -29.38
N LEU A 421 12.28 8.78 -30.66
CA LEU A 421 13.30 7.91 -31.25
C LEU A 421 14.55 8.71 -31.58
N HIS A 422 15.69 8.24 -31.10
CA HIS A 422 16.99 8.82 -31.37
C HIS A 422 17.89 7.77 -32.04
N GLU A 423 18.40 8.06 -33.24
CA GLU A 423 19.33 7.14 -33.92
C GLU A 423 20.63 7.00 -33.10
N GLU A 424 21.07 8.06 -32.43
CA GLU A 424 22.12 8.08 -31.41
C GLU A 424 21.77 9.08 -30.30
N TYR A 425 21.97 8.70 -29.03
CA TYR A 425 21.73 9.55 -27.87
C TYR A 425 22.69 9.17 -26.73
N ASN A 426 23.41 10.14 -26.17
CA ASN A 426 24.43 9.93 -25.12
C ASN A 426 25.45 8.83 -25.49
N GLY A 427 25.90 8.80 -26.75
CA GLY A 427 26.86 7.81 -27.25
C GLY A 427 26.31 6.38 -27.38
N GLN A 428 24.98 6.19 -27.26
CA GLN A 428 24.31 4.91 -27.46
C GLN A 428 23.49 4.94 -28.75
N PRO A 429 23.59 3.92 -29.62
CA PRO A 429 22.79 3.85 -30.84
C PRO A 429 21.38 3.33 -30.54
N TYR A 430 20.43 3.67 -31.43
CA TYR A 430 19.06 3.15 -31.45
C TYR A 430 18.33 3.29 -30.12
N VAL A 431 18.22 4.53 -29.64
CA VAL A 431 17.63 4.85 -28.33
C VAL A 431 16.15 5.17 -28.45
N VAL A 432 15.35 4.51 -27.63
CA VAL A 432 13.93 4.82 -27.43
C VAL A 432 13.79 5.55 -26.10
N GLU A 433 13.38 6.80 -26.17
CA GLU A 433 13.04 7.63 -25.01
C GLU A 433 11.55 7.46 -24.71
N PHE A 434 11.26 7.10 -23.46
CA PHE A 434 9.92 6.93 -22.90
C PHE A 434 9.64 8.06 -21.93
N ASP A 435 8.49 8.69 -22.05
CA ASP A 435 8.01 9.69 -21.10
C ASP A 435 6.47 9.63 -21.00
N PHE A 436 5.97 9.05 -19.92
CA PHE A 436 4.52 8.90 -19.72
C PHE A 436 4.15 8.76 -18.25
N LEU A 437 2.89 8.98 -17.93
CA LEU A 437 2.35 8.72 -16.58
C LEU A 437 1.84 7.27 -16.48
N GLY A 438 2.46 6.48 -15.62
CA GLY A 438 2.05 5.10 -15.36
C GLY A 438 0.97 5.01 -14.27
N LYS A 439 0.79 3.79 -13.72
CA LYS A 439 -0.09 3.54 -12.57
C LYS A 439 0.16 4.59 -11.48
N ASP A 440 -0.93 5.09 -10.89
CA ASP A 440 -0.91 6.10 -9.83
C ASP A 440 -0.39 7.48 -10.26
N SER A 441 -0.37 7.71 -11.59
CA SER A 441 0.19 8.91 -12.23
C SER A 441 1.66 9.15 -11.89
N ILE A 442 2.41 8.08 -11.64
CA ILE A 442 3.86 8.13 -11.45
C ILE A 442 4.53 8.18 -12.82
N ARG A 443 5.29 9.26 -13.07
CA ARG A 443 6.03 9.44 -14.32
C ARG A 443 7.07 8.34 -14.51
N TYR A 444 7.06 7.73 -15.68
CA TYR A 444 8.10 6.84 -16.16
C TYR A 444 8.89 7.62 -17.22
N GLN A 445 10.13 7.98 -16.88
CA GLN A 445 11.05 8.64 -17.79
C GLN A 445 12.29 7.77 -17.92
N ASN A 446 12.57 7.27 -19.13
CA ASN A 446 13.71 6.41 -19.36
C ASN A 446 14.15 6.46 -20.83
N ALA A 447 15.46 6.54 -21.08
CA ALA A 447 16.04 6.45 -22.42
C ALA A 447 16.85 5.16 -22.52
N VAL A 448 16.43 4.25 -23.41
CA VAL A 448 17.00 2.91 -23.47
C VAL A 448 17.46 2.58 -24.88
N SER A 449 18.72 2.13 -25.01
CA SER A 449 19.21 1.54 -26.26
C SER A 449 18.52 0.18 -26.49
N VAL A 450 17.93 0.01 -27.67
CA VAL A 450 17.21 -1.22 -28.04
C VAL A 450 17.83 -1.88 -29.26
N PRO A 451 17.56 -3.18 -29.51
CA PRO A 451 17.99 -3.82 -30.73
C PRO A 451 17.51 -3.06 -31.97
N LYS A 452 18.37 -2.90 -32.97
CA LYS A 452 18.08 -2.19 -34.24
C LYS A 452 16.73 -2.57 -34.88
N ARG A 453 16.33 -3.84 -34.78
CA ARG A 453 15.04 -4.32 -35.29
C ARG A 453 13.85 -3.79 -34.50
N VAL A 454 13.96 -3.69 -33.18
CA VAL A 454 12.94 -3.06 -32.31
C VAL A 454 12.82 -1.59 -32.68
N PHE A 455 13.94 -0.85 -32.75
CA PHE A 455 13.95 0.57 -33.11
C PHE A 455 13.27 0.83 -34.47
N LYS A 456 13.65 0.06 -35.51
CA LYS A 456 13.03 0.15 -36.84
C LYS A 456 11.53 -0.17 -36.82
N ASN A 457 11.11 -1.16 -36.02
CA ASN A 457 9.70 -1.49 -35.87
C ASN A 457 8.93 -0.38 -35.17
N VAL A 458 9.46 0.20 -34.08
CA VAL A 458 8.83 1.35 -33.41
C VAL A 458 8.72 2.54 -34.36
N LYS A 459 9.76 2.83 -35.14
CA LYS A 459 9.73 3.86 -36.20
C LYS A 459 8.62 3.61 -37.22
N LEU A 460 8.39 2.34 -37.58
CA LEU A 460 7.30 1.95 -38.47
C LEU A 460 5.93 2.07 -37.79
N PHE A 461 5.82 1.74 -36.50
CA PHE A 461 4.58 1.83 -35.74
C PHE A 461 4.12 3.27 -35.53
N LEU A 462 5.05 4.23 -35.50
CA LEU A 462 4.77 5.66 -35.41
C LEU A 462 4.45 6.31 -36.76
N LYS A 463 4.65 5.60 -37.89
CA LYS A 463 4.44 6.17 -39.22
C LYS A 463 2.95 6.51 -39.43
N ASN A 464 2.69 7.73 -39.88
CA ASN A 464 1.34 8.27 -40.12
C ASN A 464 0.44 8.34 -38.87
N LYS A 465 1.05 8.39 -37.68
CA LYS A 465 0.33 8.60 -36.41
C LYS A 465 0.57 10.01 -35.88
N LYS A 466 -0.37 10.51 -35.09
CA LYS A 466 -0.33 11.79 -34.38
C LYS A 466 -0.57 11.58 -32.89
N GLU A 467 -0.52 12.67 -32.12
CA GLU A 467 -0.86 12.65 -30.70
C GLU A 467 -2.22 11.99 -30.45
N ASN A 468 -2.30 11.23 -29.36
CA ASN A 468 -3.41 10.35 -28.96
C ASN A 468 -3.59 9.05 -29.78
N ASP A 469 -2.90 8.87 -30.91
CA ASP A 469 -2.95 7.58 -31.61
C ASP A 469 -2.11 6.53 -30.85
N ASP A 470 -2.67 5.34 -30.67
CA ASP A 470 -1.99 4.23 -30.01
C ASP A 470 -0.73 3.82 -30.76
N LEU A 471 0.38 3.63 -30.04
CA LEU A 471 1.61 3.07 -30.57
C LEU A 471 1.36 1.66 -31.12
N PHE A 472 0.59 0.85 -30.39
CA PHE A 472 0.24 -0.52 -30.73
C PHE A 472 -1.24 -0.65 -31.15
N ASP A 473 -1.61 -0.03 -32.27
CA ASP A 473 -2.97 0.05 -32.82
C ASP A 473 -3.66 -1.30 -33.11
N ARG A 474 -2.92 -2.41 -33.11
CA ARG A 474 -3.46 -3.77 -33.36
C ARG A 474 -3.27 -4.71 -32.17
N LEU A 475 -3.00 -4.18 -30.99
CA LEU A 475 -2.72 -4.94 -29.79
C LEU A 475 -3.48 -4.37 -28.59
N ASN A 476 -4.10 -5.25 -27.80
CA ASN A 476 -4.57 -4.93 -26.46
C ASN A 476 -4.12 -6.01 -25.47
N THR A 477 -4.35 -5.78 -24.18
CA THR A 477 -3.89 -6.68 -23.12
C THR A 477 -4.58 -8.04 -23.15
N THR A 478 -5.82 -8.12 -23.63
CA THR A 478 -6.54 -9.39 -23.80
C THR A 478 -5.83 -10.27 -24.82
N VAL A 479 -5.51 -9.73 -26.00
CA VAL A 479 -4.77 -10.42 -27.06
C VAL A 479 -3.38 -10.83 -26.59
N LEU A 480 -2.66 -9.94 -25.91
CA LEU A 480 -1.33 -10.25 -25.38
C LEU A 480 -1.38 -11.41 -24.37
N ASN A 481 -2.30 -11.35 -23.40
CA ASN A 481 -2.40 -12.39 -22.38
C ASN A 481 -2.94 -13.72 -22.94
N GLN A 482 -3.75 -13.70 -24.00
CA GLN A 482 -4.15 -14.93 -24.69
C GLN A 482 -2.93 -15.65 -25.27
N TYR A 483 -2.10 -14.93 -26.03
CA TYR A 483 -0.86 -15.48 -26.56
C TYR A 483 0.07 -15.99 -25.45
N LEU A 484 0.21 -15.26 -24.34
CA LEU A 484 1.03 -15.70 -23.22
C LEU A 484 0.52 -17.01 -22.60
N ARG A 485 -0.79 -17.19 -22.47
CA ARG A 485 -1.38 -18.44 -21.96
C ARG A 485 -1.12 -19.64 -22.88
N GLU A 486 -1.03 -19.42 -24.19
CA GLU A 486 -0.65 -20.47 -25.16
C GLU A 486 0.81 -20.91 -24.98
N LEU A 487 1.69 -20.01 -24.53
CA LEU A 487 3.10 -20.34 -24.27
C LEU A 487 3.30 -21.09 -22.94
N MET A 488 2.49 -20.77 -21.93
CA MET A 488 2.53 -21.39 -20.61
C MET A 488 1.22 -21.14 -19.86
N GLU A 489 0.66 -22.20 -19.29
CA GLU A 489 -0.54 -22.10 -18.48
C GLU A 489 -0.37 -21.10 -17.32
N GLY A 490 -1.37 -20.22 -17.15
CA GLY A 490 -1.35 -19.17 -16.13
C GLY A 490 -0.41 -17.98 -16.43
N LEU A 491 0.33 -18.00 -17.53
CA LEU A 491 1.21 -16.89 -17.91
C LEU A 491 0.41 -15.66 -18.32
N THR A 492 0.81 -14.51 -17.80
CA THR A 492 0.25 -13.19 -18.11
C THR A 492 1.36 -12.14 -18.01
N ALA A 493 1.14 -10.95 -18.57
CA ALA A 493 2.14 -9.88 -18.56
C ALA A 493 2.62 -9.50 -17.15
N LYS A 494 1.76 -9.61 -16.13
CA LYS A 494 2.14 -9.36 -14.72
C LYS A 494 3.18 -10.34 -14.17
N VAL A 495 3.27 -11.56 -14.71
CA VAL A 495 4.22 -12.58 -14.26
C VAL A 495 5.65 -12.15 -14.59
N PHE A 496 5.87 -11.47 -15.72
CA PHE A 496 7.19 -10.93 -16.09
C PHE A 496 7.71 -9.92 -15.07
N ARG A 497 6.86 -9.01 -14.56
CA ARG A 497 7.27 -8.07 -13.49
C ARG A 497 7.66 -8.80 -12.21
N THR A 498 6.92 -9.86 -11.83
CA THR A 498 7.24 -10.67 -10.65
C THR A 498 8.56 -11.42 -10.85
N TYR A 499 8.73 -12.07 -12.00
CA TYR A 499 9.94 -12.77 -12.39
C TYR A 499 11.16 -11.85 -12.38
N ASN A 500 11.11 -10.73 -13.11
CA ASN A 500 12.22 -9.80 -13.22
C ASN A 500 12.60 -9.17 -11.87
N ALA A 501 11.61 -8.83 -11.03
CA ALA A 501 11.87 -8.29 -9.71
C ALA A 501 12.56 -9.33 -8.80
N SER A 502 12.04 -10.57 -8.75
CA SER A 502 12.62 -11.65 -7.96
C SER A 502 14.02 -12.03 -8.44
N ARG A 503 14.22 -12.18 -9.75
CA ARG A 503 15.51 -12.54 -10.33
C ARG A 503 16.55 -11.44 -10.15
N THR A 504 16.15 -10.18 -10.29
CA THR A 504 17.05 -9.04 -10.01
C THR A 504 17.48 -9.04 -8.55
N LEU A 505 16.57 -9.30 -7.60
CA LEU A 505 16.93 -9.35 -6.18
C LEU A 505 17.95 -10.46 -5.92
N GLU A 506 17.70 -11.66 -6.43
CA GLU A 506 18.59 -12.83 -6.30
C GLU A 506 20.00 -12.52 -6.83
N GLU A 507 20.10 -12.05 -8.08
CA GLU A 507 21.39 -11.73 -8.70
C GLU A 507 22.13 -10.59 -7.98
N GLN A 508 21.41 -9.59 -7.46
CA GLN A 508 22.03 -8.48 -6.73
C GLN A 508 22.48 -8.92 -5.33
N LEU A 509 21.75 -9.81 -4.66
CA LEU A 509 22.19 -10.36 -3.37
C LEU A 509 23.45 -11.21 -3.54
N GLU A 510 23.53 -12.02 -4.59
CA GLU A 510 24.71 -12.80 -4.93
C GLU A 510 25.93 -11.90 -5.22
N LYS A 511 25.73 -10.78 -5.93
CA LYS A 511 26.81 -9.84 -6.27
C LYS A 511 27.26 -8.95 -5.12
N LEU A 512 26.34 -8.53 -4.24
CA LEU A 512 26.59 -7.47 -3.25
C LEU A 512 26.82 -7.99 -1.83
N THR A 513 26.46 -9.23 -1.52
CA THR A 513 26.55 -9.76 -0.15
C THR A 513 27.89 -10.45 0.07
N ASN A 514 28.71 -9.92 0.98
CA ASN A 514 29.91 -10.60 1.44
C ASN A 514 29.59 -11.49 2.67
N PRO A 515 29.94 -12.80 2.66
CA PRO A 515 29.75 -13.69 3.80
C PRO A 515 30.41 -13.22 5.10
N ASP A 516 31.53 -12.50 5.02
CA ASP A 516 32.31 -12.05 6.18
C ASP A 516 31.79 -10.75 6.80
N ASP A 517 30.84 -10.07 6.13
CA ASP A 517 30.32 -8.80 6.60
C ASP A 517 29.50 -8.96 7.90
N PRO A 518 29.60 -7.98 8.82
CA PRO A 518 28.74 -7.94 10.01
C PRO A 518 27.26 -7.70 9.60
N PRO A 519 26.29 -8.04 10.46
CA PRO A 519 24.86 -7.98 10.11
C PRO A 519 24.36 -6.62 9.59
N HIS A 520 24.92 -5.50 10.07
CA HIS A 520 24.52 -4.16 9.62
C HIS A 520 24.99 -3.85 8.18
N ALA A 521 26.17 -4.35 7.80
CA ALA A 521 26.70 -4.22 6.44
C ALA A 521 25.93 -5.11 5.46
N LYS A 522 25.59 -6.35 5.87
CA LYS A 522 24.67 -7.23 5.10
C LYS A 522 23.29 -6.60 4.89
N LEU A 523 22.75 -5.92 5.90
CA LEU A 523 21.49 -5.16 5.75
C LEU A 523 21.63 -4.01 4.74
N LEU A 524 22.78 -3.33 4.71
CA LEU A 524 23.04 -2.29 3.70
C LEU A 524 23.12 -2.91 2.30
N ALA A 525 23.81 -4.04 2.13
CA ALA A 525 23.85 -4.78 0.86
C ALA A 525 22.45 -5.20 0.40
N TYR A 526 21.63 -5.75 1.31
CA TYR A 526 20.23 -6.08 1.04
C TYR A 526 19.42 -4.85 0.59
N ASN A 527 19.57 -3.71 1.26
CA ASN A 527 18.87 -2.47 0.89
C ASN A 527 19.32 -1.95 -0.49
N ARG A 528 20.60 -2.10 -0.85
CA ARG A 528 21.11 -1.76 -2.18
C ARG A 528 20.54 -2.69 -3.26
N ALA A 529 20.51 -3.99 -3.00
CA ALA A 529 19.89 -4.98 -3.90
C ALA A 529 18.39 -4.69 -4.13
N ASN A 530 17.65 -4.42 -3.04
CA ASN A 530 16.24 -4.06 -3.13
C ASN A 530 16.01 -2.70 -3.82
N ARG A 531 16.94 -1.74 -3.69
CA ARG A 531 16.88 -0.48 -4.44
C ARG A 531 16.97 -0.71 -5.94
N ALA A 532 17.82 -1.62 -6.42
CA ALA A 532 17.90 -1.96 -7.84
C ALA A 532 16.56 -2.51 -8.37
N VAL A 533 15.88 -3.35 -7.58
CA VAL A 533 14.53 -3.85 -7.91
C VAL A 533 13.51 -2.71 -7.99
N ALA A 534 13.54 -1.78 -7.03
CA ALA A 534 12.65 -0.63 -7.01
C ALA A 534 12.86 0.28 -8.23
N VAL A 535 14.11 0.52 -8.64
CA VAL A 535 14.46 1.26 -9.86
C VAL A 535 13.90 0.56 -11.10
N LEU A 536 14.12 -0.74 -11.25
CA LEU A 536 13.59 -1.53 -12.37
C LEU A 536 12.05 -1.45 -12.45
N CYS A 537 11.37 -1.49 -11.31
CA CYS A 537 9.91 -1.45 -11.25
C CYS A 537 9.32 -0.03 -11.34
N ASN A 538 10.16 0.99 -11.44
CA ASN A 538 9.80 2.41 -11.31
C ASN A 538 8.99 2.72 -10.04
N HIS A 539 9.38 2.13 -8.91
CA HIS A 539 8.77 2.41 -7.61
C HIS A 539 9.39 3.68 -7.02
N GLN A 540 8.65 4.77 -7.09
CA GLN A 540 9.08 6.08 -6.63
C GLN A 540 8.30 6.50 -5.38
N ARG A 541 8.94 7.35 -4.56
CA ARG A 541 8.30 8.01 -3.43
C ARG A 541 8.65 9.49 -3.47
N SER A 542 7.68 10.35 -3.20
CA SER A 542 7.93 11.78 -3.03
C SER A 542 8.91 12.01 -1.87
N VAL A 543 9.74 13.06 -1.99
CA VAL A 543 10.66 13.44 -0.92
C VAL A 543 9.81 13.88 0.29
N PRO A 544 9.98 13.27 1.47
CA PRO A 544 9.24 13.69 2.65
C PRO A 544 9.52 15.15 2.99
N LYS A 545 8.50 15.91 3.42
CA LYS A 545 8.65 17.33 3.79
C LYS A 545 9.76 17.58 4.83
N SER A 546 10.06 16.60 5.68
CA SER A 546 11.08 16.66 6.73
C SER A 546 12.45 16.10 6.33
N PHE A 547 12.66 15.74 5.05
CA PHE A 547 13.87 15.03 4.61
C PHE A 547 15.15 15.84 4.84
N ALA A 548 15.18 17.11 4.40
CA ALA A 548 16.35 17.98 4.55
C ALA A 548 16.80 18.08 6.02
N LYS A 549 15.86 18.38 6.92
CA LYS A 549 16.11 18.44 8.37
C LYS A 549 16.58 17.11 8.95
N SER A 550 16.09 15.98 8.44
CA SER A 550 16.51 14.66 8.90
C SER A 550 17.95 14.34 8.48
N MET A 551 18.33 14.72 7.26
CA MET A 551 19.70 14.56 6.73
C MET A 551 20.70 15.45 7.48
N GLU A 552 20.33 16.71 7.75
CA GLU A 552 21.13 17.63 8.56
C GLU A 552 21.39 17.07 9.97
N ASN A 553 20.36 16.54 10.62
CA ASN A 553 20.50 15.91 11.94
C ASN A 553 21.40 14.67 11.93
N LEU A 554 21.37 13.88 10.84
CA LEU A 554 22.25 12.73 10.66
C LEU A 554 23.71 13.17 10.47
N GLN A 555 23.94 14.19 9.65
CA GLN A 555 25.28 14.76 9.45
C GLN A 555 25.86 15.30 10.75
N LYS A 556 25.06 16.06 11.52
CA LYS A 556 25.47 16.56 12.84
C LYS A 556 25.89 15.43 13.78
N LYS A 557 25.18 14.30 13.79
CA LYS A 557 25.55 13.12 14.60
C LYS A 557 26.81 12.41 14.15
N LEU A 558 27.15 12.47 12.86
CA LEU A 558 28.38 11.88 12.32
C LEU A 558 29.61 12.75 12.58
N GLN A 559 29.42 14.04 12.86
CA GLN A 559 30.48 15.01 13.16
C GLN A 559 30.83 15.10 14.66
N ILE A 560 30.04 14.45 15.54
CA ILE A 560 30.35 14.37 16.96
C ILE A 560 31.42 13.28 17.14
N PRO A 561 32.62 13.61 17.66
CA PRO A 561 33.75 12.68 17.78
C PRO A 561 33.45 11.42 18.61
#